data_AF-A0A0S9PMQ4-F1
#
_entry.id   AF-A0A0S9PMQ4-F1
#
_cell.length_a   1.000
_cell.length_b   1.000
_cell.length_c   1.000
_cell.angle_alpha   90.00
_cell.angle_beta   90.00
_cell.angle_gamma   90.00
#
_symmetry.space_group_name_H-M   'P 1'
#
loop_
_entity.id
_entity.type
_entity.pdbx_description
1 polymer ?
#
loop_
_entity_poly.entity_id
_entity_poly.type
_entity_poly.pdbx_seq_one_letter_code
_entity_poly.pdbx_strand_id
1 'polypeptide(L)'
;MKRPDRFGPQSDPAFPALKARIIARTGHHYYADKDDLLLDRLRKRFKANGLPDCAAYAALLNDRALGEAEWAALEAEITIGETFFFRYAEQFAALRGTILPGLIAARAHERSLKIWSAGCSTGAEPYSLAILLHELLGPALPDWRIAITGTDISTAALATARAGLYGRWALRTLPPEERLRYFTSGPVLPGPGREGTYTLRTDYRRMVRFERRNLMELVDGTAPPHLADFDLILCRNVLIYFEAEIVLGIVRGLGRRLLPDGWLLIGHAEPNPAFAQTLEPVNLPGTVAYRPRGAGEPVMVQPPVPSAPWEPTLPWIGEQASATDLRSVADPLPVCPTGGTLEVGADADGAGRDARPRNDTAPPETLDDDLTWIRTLSDAGETGQAWRKVRAALRAAPMAAVLHYYDGLLARTLGRDAEAEAALRRALYLDPGFVMAHYQLGLLLIAMTRPAEGCRFLDNAIRLGETLPAVAHLAEADGIGPRELAQSAALARSTLEDLAE
;
A
#
# COMPACT_ATOMS: atom_id res chain seq x y z
N MET A 1 16.39 38.80 18.84
CA MET A 1 17.48 37.97 18.29
C MET A 1 16.83 37.01 17.29
N LYS A 2 16.92 37.30 15.99
CA LYS A 2 16.34 36.46 14.92
C LYS A 2 17.01 35.07 15.01
N ARG A 3 16.22 33.98 15.01
CA ARG A 3 16.76 32.63 14.80
C ARG A 3 17.40 32.60 13.40
N PRO A 4 18.56 31.93 13.22
CA PRO A 4 19.18 31.84 11.89
C PRO A 4 18.23 31.08 10.96
N ASP A 5 18.17 31.53 9.70
CA ASP A 5 17.36 30.95 8.64
C ASP A 5 17.56 29.44 8.54
N ARG A 6 16.49 28.68 8.26
CA ARG A 6 16.61 27.29 7.83
C ARG A 6 17.41 27.29 6.53
N PHE A 7 18.67 26.89 6.61
CA PHE A 7 19.63 26.75 5.52
C PHE A 7 19.08 25.82 4.41
N GLY A 8 18.40 26.36 3.40
CA GLY A 8 17.89 25.60 2.25
C GLY A 8 18.99 24.97 1.38
N PRO A 9 18.65 24.17 0.36
CA PRO A 9 19.60 23.48 -0.53
C PRO A 9 20.71 24.38 -1.10
N GLN A 10 20.37 25.64 -1.38
CA GLN A 10 21.31 26.63 -1.92
C GLN A 10 22.37 27.11 -0.92
N SER A 11 22.21 26.81 0.36
CA SER A 11 23.12 27.25 1.42
C SER A 11 24.13 26.19 1.87
N ASP A 12 23.94 24.93 1.45
CA ASP A 12 24.94 23.88 1.61
C ASP A 12 25.64 23.65 0.25
N PRO A 13 26.89 24.11 0.07
CA PRO A 13 27.58 24.02 -1.22
C PRO A 13 27.89 22.58 -1.63
N ALA A 14 27.84 21.61 -0.72
CA ALA A 14 28.09 20.20 -1.02
C ALA A 14 26.81 19.46 -1.46
N PHE A 15 25.62 20.05 -1.29
CA PHE A 15 24.35 19.42 -1.64
C PHE A 15 24.25 19.01 -3.13
N PRO A 16 24.60 19.84 -4.13
CA PRO A 16 24.47 19.44 -5.54
C PRO A 16 25.31 18.20 -5.89
N ALA A 17 26.54 18.11 -5.37
CA ALA A 17 27.42 16.97 -5.59
C ALA A 17 26.90 15.70 -4.91
N LEU A 18 26.38 15.82 -3.68
CA LEU A 18 25.77 14.71 -2.96
C LEU A 18 24.51 14.22 -3.67
N LYS A 19 23.62 15.13 -4.11
CA LYS A 19 22.44 14.82 -4.91
C LYS A 19 22.81 14.07 -6.18
N ALA A 20 23.78 14.56 -6.96
CA ALA A 20 24.24 13.90 -8.18
C ALA A 20 24.74 12.47 -7.90
N ARG A 21 25.46 12.26 -6.79
CA ARG A 21 25.94 10.95 -6.37
C ARG A 21 24.79 10.00 -5.97
N ILE A 22 23.77 10.50 -5.29
CA ILE A 22 22.57 9.72 -4.95
C ILE A 22 21.84 9.30 -6.22
N ILE A 23 21.58 10.25 -7.14
CA ILE A 23 20.95 9.98 -8.43
C ILE A 23 21.75 8.93 -9.22
N ALA A 24 23.07 9.08 -9.29
CA ALA A 24 23.93 8.13 -10.01
C ALA A 24 23.88 6.71 -9.42
N ARG A 25 23.78 6.59 -8.09
CA ARG A 25 23.72 5.28 -7.43
C ARG A 25 22.33 4.65 -7.53
N THR A 26 21.26 5.39 -7.29
CA THR A 26 19.90 4.82 -7.16
C THR A 26 19.06 4.95 -8.43
N GLY A 27 19.44 5.84 -9.34
CA GLY A 27 18.65 6.24 -10.50
C GLY A 27 17.44 7.12 -10.17
N HIS A 28 17.12 7.35 -8.89
CA HIS A 28 16.01 8.20 -8.48
C HIS A 28 16.30 9.64 -8.90
N HIS A 29 15.48 10.18 -9.79
CA HIS A 29 15.56 11.54 -10.24
C HIS A 29 14.86 12.49 -9.26
N TYR A 30 15.52 13.59 -8.96
CA TYR A 30 15.00 14.68 -8.13
C TYR A 30 15.08 15.96 -8.94
N TYR A 31 13.94 16.47 -9.39
CA TYR A 31 13.85 17.80 -10.00
C TYR A 31 14.16 18.89 -8.97
N ALA A 32 14.52 20.09 -9.43
CA ALA A 32 14.93 21.19 -8.56
C ALA A 32 13.85 21.60 -7.54
N ASP A 33 12.57 21.47 -7.90
CA ASP A 33 11.41 21.70 -7.02
C ASP A 33 11.27 20.66 -5.91
N LYS A 34 12.04 19.56 -5.96
CA LYS A 34 12.09 18.50 -4.93
C LYS A 34 13.38 18.52 -4.10
N ASP A 35 14.24 19.52 -4.27
CA ASP A 35 15.50 19.62 -3.52
C ASP A 35 15.29 19.75 -2.01
N ASP A 36 14.30 20.53 -1.59
CA ASP A 36 13.95 20.66 -0.18
C ASP A 36 13.49 19.33 0.43
N LEU A 37 12.70 18.54 -0.32
CA LEU A 37 12.23 17.23 0.12
C LEU A 37 13.40 16.24 0.28
N LEU A 38 14.33 16.22 -0.67
CA LEU A 38 15.54 15.39 -0.57
C LEU A 38 16.41 15.84 0.60
N LEU A 39 16.60 17.15 0.77
CA LEU A 39 17.40 17.69 1.87
C LEU A 39 16.78 17.38 3.23
N ASP A 40 15.45 17.41 3.38
CA ASP A 40 14.78 17.03 4.63
C ASP A 40 14.99 15.55 4.99
N ARG A 41 14.97 14.66 4.00
CA ARG A 41 15.34 13.25 4.19
C ARG A 41 16.80 13.10 4.60
N LEU A 42 17.71 13.81 3.94
CA LEU A 42 19.13 13.84 4.30
C LEU A 42 19.35 14.36 5.72
N ARG A 43 18.66 15.43 6.14
CA ARG A 43 18.77 15.99 7.50
C ARG A 43 18.38 15.00 8.58
N LYS A 44 17.41 14.11 8.34
CA LYS A 44 17.10 13.02 9.27
C LYS A 44 18.29 12.06 9.43
N ARG A 45 18.95 11.73 8.32
CA ARG A 45 20.19 10.91 8.33
C ARG A 45 21.35 11.62 9.00
N PHE A 46 21.50 12.93 8.79
CA PHE A 46 22.52 13.75 9.46
C PHE A 46 22.31 13.69 10.98
N LYS A 47 21.08 13.93 11.43
CA LYS A 47 20.71 13.87 12.85
C LYS A 47 20.96 12.49 13.45
N ALA A 48 20.63 11.42 12.74
CA ALA A 48 20.85 10.04 13.21
C ALA A 48 22.34 9.72 13.40
N ASN A 49 23.23 10.37 12.64
CA ASN A 49 24.67 10.16 12.69
C ASN A 49 25.44 11.30 13.39
N GLY A 50 24.76 12.30 13.93
CA GLY A 50 25.38 13.47 14.58
C GLY A 50 26.21 14.34 13.63
N LEU A 51 25.86 14.38 12.35
CA LEU A 51 26.62 15.10 11.32
C LEU A 51 26.03 16.50 11.05
N PRO A 52 26.88 17.49 10.74
CA PRO A 52 26.44 18.88 10.60
C PRO A 52 25.87 19.23 9.21
N ASP A 53 26.35 18.60 8.13
CA ASP A 53 26.11 19.05 6.76
C ASP A 53 26.29 17.94 5.70
N CYS A 54 26.05 18.28 4.43
CA CYS A 54 26.19 17.37 3.30
C CYS A 54 27.63 16.92 3.08
N ALA A 55 28.64 17.75 3.38
CA ALA A 55 30.05 17.41 3.17
C ALA A 55 30.49 16.30 4.13
N ALA A 56 30.17 16.46 5.42
CA ALA A 56 30.43 15.45 6.45
C ALA A 56 29.66 14.15 6.16
N TYR A 57 28.41 14.26 5.68
CA TYR A 57 27.64 13.07 5.28
C TYR A 57 28.21 12.36 4.05
N ALA A 58 28.65 13.10 3.03
CA ALA A 58 29.30 12.53 1.87
C ALA A 58 30.59 11.78 2.23
N ALA A 59 31.35 12.29 3.23
CA ALA A 59 32.53 11.62 3.78
C ALA A 59 32.15 10.30 4.48
N LEU A 60 31.10 10.28 5.30
CA LEU A 60 30.59 9.03 5.90
C LEU A 60 30.18 8.01 4.83
N LEU A 61 29.48 8.45 3.78
CA LEU A 61 29.11 7.57 2.66
C LEU A 61 30.31 7.04 1.86
N ASN A 62 31.51 7.63 2.02
CA ASN A 62 32.76 7.15 1.42
C ASN A 62 33.58 6.26 2.37
N ASP A 63 33.18 6.17 3.64
CA ASP A 63 33.87 5.34 4.61
C ASP A 63 33.76 3.86 4.21
N ARG A 64 34.88 3.14 4.20
CA ARG A 64 34.93 1.75 3.74
C ARG A 64 34.23 0.78 4.69
N ALA A 65 34.18 1.09 5.98
CA ALA A 65 33.60 0.22 7.01
C ALA A 65 32.12 0.57 7.27
N LEU A 66 31.79 1.86 7.27
CA LEU A 66 30.47 2.36 7.67
C LEU A 66 29.58 2.78 6.48
N GLY A 67 30.18 3.11 5.33
CA GLY A 67 29.48 3.74 4.22
C GLY A 67 28.36 2.90 3.61
N GLU A 68 28.56 1.59 3.42
CA GLU A 68 27.52 0.73 2.82
C GLU A 68 26.30 0.54 3.74
N ALA A 69 26.52 0.50 5.06
CA ALA A 69 25.41 0.44 6.02
C ALA A 69 24.60 1.75 6.01
N GLU A 70 25.28 2.90 5.93
CA GLU A 70 24.60 4.19 5.82
C GLU A 70 23.92 4.37 4.46
N TRP A 71 24.50 3.87 3.36
CA TRP A 71 23.83 3.82 2.06
C TRP A 71 22.52 3.05 2.11
N ALA A 72 22.50 1.87 2.74
CA ALA A 72 21.27 1.09 2.89
C ALA A 72 20.21 1.85 3.71
N ALA A 73 20.63 2.59 4.75
CA ALA A 73 19.73 3.38 5.57
C ALA A 73 19.23 4.64 4.84
N LEU A 74 20.07 5.26 4.00
CA LEU A 74 19.68 6.36 3.12
C LEU A 74 18.68 5.89 2.07
N GLU A 75 18.96 4.77 1.39
CA GLU A 75 18.07 4.14 0.40
C GLU A 75 16.69 3.92 1.02
N ALA A 76 16.62 3.36 2.24
CA ALA A 76 15.35 3.18 2.96
C ALA A 76 14.61 4.51 3.26
N GLU A 77 15.33 5.58 3.58
CA GLU A 77 14.73 6.90 3.84
C GLU A 77 14.22 7.59 2.56
N ILE A 78 14.93 7.41 1.43
CA ILE A 78 14.59 8.08 0.17
C ILE A 78 13.62 7.30 -0.71
N THR A 79 13.45 6.00 -0.50
CA THR A 79 12.39 5.21 -1.14
C THR A 79 11.04 5.49 -0.50
N ILE A 80 10.00 5.68 -1.31
CA ILE A 80 8.61 5.70 -0.82
C ILE A 80 8.08 4.27 -0.89
N GLY A 81 7.90 3.64 0.27
CA GLY A 81 7.57 2.22 0.38
C GLY A 81 6.07 1.90 0.37
N GLU A 82 5.20 2.80 -0.08
CA GLU A 82 3.76 2.58 -0.02
C GLU A 82 3.36 1.40 -0.93
N THR A 83 2.81 0.34 -0.34
CA THR A 83 2.30 -0.82 -1.06
C THR A 83 1.25 -1.54 -0.22
N PHE A 84 0.34 -2.24 -0.87
CA PHE A 84 -0.75 -2.98 -0.24
C PHE A 84 -1.17 -4.15 -1.12
N PHE A 85 -1.83 -5.13 -0.50
CA PHE A 85 -2.24 -6.34 -1.18
C PHE A 85 -3.26 -6.01 -2.28
N PHE A 86 -3.14 -6.67 -3.43
CA PHE A 86 -4.03 -6.45 -4.58
C PHE A 86 -4.17 -4.98 -5.00
N ARG A 87 -3.09 -4.19 -4.88
CA ARG A 87 -3.04 -2.80 -5.33
C ARG A 87 -3.33 -2.72 -6.84
N TYR A 88 -4.22 -1.79 -7.23
CA TYR A 88 -4.84 -1.66 -8.56
C TYR A 88 -5.63 -2.89 -9.01
N ALA A 89 -6.94 -2.87 -8.74
CA ALA A 89 -7.86 -3.98 -8.99
C ALA A 89 -7.85 -4.44 -10.45
N GLU A 90 -7.83 -3.52 -11.43
CA GLU A 90 -7.87 -3.83 -12.87
C GLU A 90 -6.69 -4.72 -13.31
N GLN A 91 -5.48 -4.42 -12.83
CA GLN A 91 -4.29 -5.20 -13.18
C GLN A 91 -4.33 -6.59 -12.55
N PHE A 92 -4.85 -6.71 -11.32
CA PHE A 92 -5.07 -8.02 -10.70
C PHE A 92 -6.24 -8.79 -11.34
N ALA A 93 -7.26 -8.10 -11.86
CA ALA A 93 -8.33 -8.71 -12.64
C ALA A 93 -7.79 -9.27 -13.97
N ALA A 94 -6.95 -8.51 -14.67
CA ALA A 94 -6.25 -8.97 -15.87
C ALA A 94 -5.31 -10.16 -15.60
N LEU A 95 -4.58 -10.13 -14.48
CA LEU A 95 -3.75 -11.25 -14.04
C LEU A 95 -4.58 -12.50 -13.77
N ARG A 96 -5.67 -12.36 -13.00
CA ARG A 96 -6.56 -13.46 -12.60
C ARG A 96 -7.34 -14.06 -13.77
N GLY A 97 -7.90 -13.21 -14.63
CA GLY A 97 -8.85 -13.63 -15.67
C GLY A 97 -8.22 -13.94 -17.02
N THR A 98 -6.97 -13.54 -17.27
CA THR A 98 -6.36 -13.67 -18.60
C THR A 98 -4.91 -14.12 -18.55
N ILE A 99 -4.02 -13.35 -17.91
CA ILE A 99 -2.57 -13.56 -18.05
C ILE A 99 -2.11 -14.85 -17.36
N LEU A 100 -2.44 -15.03 -16.08
CA LEU A 100 -2.01 -16.23 -15.34
C LEU A 100 -2.67 -17.51 -15.87
N PRO A 101 -4.00 -17.56 -16.17
CA PRO A 101 -4.59 -18.73 -16.81
C PRO A 101 -3.92 -19.10 -18.14
N GLY A 102 -3.64 -18.11 -18.99
CA GLY A 102 -2.94 -18.32 -20.26
C GLY A 102 -1.53 -18.89 -20.07
N LEU A 103 -0.76 -18.34 -19.14
CA LEU A 103 0.57 -18.84 -18.80
C LEU A 103 0.53 -20.25 -18.19
N ILE A 104 -0.43 -20.55 -17.31
CA ILE A 104 -0.63 -21.89 -16.75
C ILE A 104 -0.94 -22.89 -17.86
N ALA A 105 -1.81 -22.55 -18.81
CA ALA A 105 -2.09 -23.45 -19.93
C ALA A 105 -0.85 -23.65 -20.82
N ALA A 106 -0.13 -22.57 -21.13
CA ALA A 106 1.08 -22.61 -21.96
C ALA A 106 2.25 -23.37 -21.33
N ARG A 107 2.26 -23.52 -20.00
CA ARG A 107 3.28 -24.26 -19.22
C ARG A 107 2.76 -25.57 -18.63
N ALA A 108 1.60 -26.05 -19.06
CA ALA A 108 0.97 -27.24 -18.47
C ALA A 108 1.83 -28.51 -18.59
N HIS A 109 2.70 -28.58 -19.61
CA HIS A 109 3.63 -29.69 -19.82
C HIS A 109 4.86 -29.61 -18.90
N GLU A 110 5.50 -28.44 -18.80
CA GLU A 110 6.68 -28.22 -17.94
C GLU A 110 6.32 -28.10 -16.46
N ARG A 111 5.08 -27.67 -16.17
CA ARG A 111 4.55 -27.37 -14.84
C ARG A 111 5.47 -26.44 -14.06
N SER A 112 5.99 -25.40 -14.71
CA SER A 112 6.87 -24.42 -14.06
C SER A 112 6.51 -23.01 -14.50
N LEU A 113 6.49 -22.08 -13.55
CA LEU A 113 6.31 -20.65 -13.79
C LEU A 113 7.35 -19.86 -13.02
N LYS A 114 7.98 -18.91 -13.71
CA LYS A 114 8.97 -17.99 -13.17
C LYS A 114 8.46 -16.57 -13.29
N ILE A 115 8.32 -15.90 -12.16
CA ILE A 115 7.70 -14.57 -12.05
C ILE A 115 8.64 -13.62 -11.31
N TRP A 116 8.72 -12.36 -11.75
CA TRP A 116 9.50 -11.32 -11.10
C TRP A 116 8.64 -10.11 -10.75
N SER A 117 8.61 -9.72 -9.47
CA SER A 117 8.12 -8.42 -9.01
C SER A 117 9.32 -7.50 -8.75
N ALA A 118 9.51 -6.52 -9.63
CA ALA A 118 10.64 -5.61 -9.65
C ALA A 118 10.27 -4.26 -9.00
N GLY A 119 10.89 -3.98 -7.85
CA GLY A 119 10.50 -2.89 -6.93
C GLY A 119 9.36 -3.31 -6.01
N CYS A 120 9.51 -4.48 -5.36
CA CYS A 120 8.42 -5.12 -4.62
C CYS A 120 8.11 -4.49 -3.25
N SER A 121 8.92 -3.52 -2.79
CA SER A 121 8.80 -2.86 -1.49
C SER A 121 8.65 -3.88 -0.36
N THR A 122 7.66 -3.71 0.52
CA THR A 122 7.40 -4.59 1.68
C THR A 122 6.73 -5.92 1.32
N GLY A 123 6.66 -6.29 0.03
CA GLY A 123 6.33 -7.64 -0.42
C GLY A 123 4.84 -7.92 -0.69
N ALA A 124 3.96 -6.94 -0.53
CA ALA A 124 2.52 -7.13 -0.77
C ALA A 124 2.21 -7.59 -2.21
N GLU A 125 2.92 -7.06 -3.21
CA GLU A 125 2.74 -7.44 -4.61
C GLU A 125 3.11 -8.91 -4.91
N PRO A 126 4.33 -9.39 -4.64
CA PRO A 126 4.69 -10.78 -4.92
C PRO A 126 3.87 -11.78 -4.09
N TYR A 127 3.41 -11.40 -2.89
CA TYR A 127 2.49 -12.24 -2.13
C TYR A 127 1.07 -12.25 -2.67
N SER A 128 0.58 -11.15 -3.25
CA SER A 128 -0.70 -11.15 -3.95
C SER A 128 -0.66 -12.09 -5.17
N LEU A 129 0.47 -12.14 -5.89
CA LEU A 129 0.69 -13.12 -6.96
C LEU A 129 0.73 -14.57 -6.45
N ALA A 130 1.39 -14.80 -5.30
CA ALA A 130 1.41 -16.13 -4.68
C ALA A 130 0.00 -16.61 -4.31
N ILE A 131 -0.82 -15.72 -3.73
CA ILE A 131 -2.23 -16.01 -3.43
C ILE A 131 -3.01 -16.32 -4.71
N LEU A 132 -2.88 -15.50 -5.76
CA LEU A 132 -3.56 -15.76 -7.04
C LEU A 132 -3.20 -17.12 -7.64
N LEU A 133 -1.91 -17.45 -7.70
CA LEU A 133 -1.47 -18.73 -8.25
C LEU A 133 -1.95 -19.91 -7.40
N HIS A 134 -1.96 -19.75 -6.08
CA HIS A 134 -2.51 -20.77 -5.19
C HIS A 134 -4.00 -21.00 -5.46
N GLU A 135 -4.78 -19.94 -5.70
CA GLU A 135 -6.20 -20.06 -6.05
C GLU A 135 -6.42 -20.69 -7.43
N LEU A 136 -5.65 -20.26 -8.43
CA LEU A 136 -5.80 -20.72 -9.81
C LEU A 136 -5.35 -22.18 -10.01
N LEU A 137 -4.27 -22.60 -9.34
CA LEU A 137 -3.76 -23.97 -9.45
C LEU A 137 -4.46 -24.92 -8.47
N GLY A 138 -4.94 -24.43 -7.33
CA GLY A 138 -5.68 -25.21 -6.35
C GLY A 138 -4.99 -26.55 -6.01
N PRO A 139 -5.68 -27.69 -6.13
CA PRO A 139 -5.10 -29.01 -5.85
C PRO A 139 -3.90 -29.39 -6.75
N ALA A 140 -3.75 -28.77 -7.91
CA ALA A 140 -2.62 -29.03 -8.80
C ALA A 140 -1.34 -28.32 -8.34
N LEU A 141 -1.40 -27.31 -7.46
CA LEU A 141 -0.25 -26.51 -7.05
C LEU A 141 0.99 -27.34 -6.62
N PRO A 142 0.88 -28.45 -5.86
CA PRO A 142 2.03 -29.27 -5.48
C PRO A 142 2.81 -29.87 -6.65
N ASP A 143 2.16 -30.03 -7.81
CA ASP A 143 2.78 -30.54 -9.03
C ASP A 143 3.52 -29.45 -9.83
N TRP A 144 3.40 -28.19 -9.41
CA TRP A 144 3.97 -27.03 -10.09
C TRP A 144 5.22 -26.50 -9.39
N ARG A 145 6.26 -26.23 -10.17
CA ARG A 145 7.42 -25.46 -9.72
C ARG A 145 7.19 -23.97 -9.95
N ILE A 146 6.64 -23.31 -8.92
CA ILE A 146 6.42 -21.86 -8.91
C ILE A 146 7.61 -21.15 -8.28
N ALA A 147 8.20 -20.20 -8.99
CA ALA A 147 9.27 -19.33 -8.49
C ALA A 147 8.88 -17.86 -8.65
N ILE A 148 8.52 -17.20 -7.55
CA ILE A 148 8.28 -15.76 -7.52
C ILE A 148 9.48 -15.07 -6.88
N THR A 149 10.16 -14.20 -7.62
CA THR A 149 11.25 -13.37 -7.11
C THR A 149 10.74 -11.95 -6.91
N GLY A 150 10.78 -11.45 -5.67
CA GLY A 150 10.58 -10.03 -5.36
C GLY A 150 11.94 -9.35 -5.20
N THR A 151 12.16 -8.23 -5.88
CA THR A 151 13.41 -7.48 -5.73
C THR A 151 13.15 -6.03 -5.37
N ASP A 152 13.99 -5.46 -4.50
CA ASP A 152 13.92 -4.04 -4.14
C ASP A 152 15.32 -3.51 -3.77
N ILE A 153 15.50 -2.19 -3.84
CA ILE A 153 16.74 -1.54 -3.41
C ILE A 153 16.82 -1.45 -1.88
N SER A 154 15.67 -1.29 -1.22
CA SER A 154 15.57 -1.09 0.23
C SER A 154 15.68 -2.42 0.99
N THR A 155 16.80 -2.61 1.68
CA THR A 155 17.01 -3.79 2.55
C THR A 155 16.00 -3.84 3.71
N ALA A 156 15.61 -2.68 4.24
CA ALA A 156 14.61 -2.56 5.29
C ALA A 156 13.23 -3.03 4.81
N ALA A 157 12.81 -2.61 3.61
CA ALA A 157 11.54 -3.07 3.03
C ALA A 157 11.55 -4.59 2.78
N LEU A 158 12.66 -5.13 2.25
CA LEU A 158 12.82 -6.56 2.04
C LEU A 158 12.85 -7.36 3.36
N ALA A 159 13.35 -6.78 4.45
CA ALA A 159 13.28 -7.41 5.76
C ALA A 159 11.82 -7.56 6.24
N THR A 160 11.02 -6.49 6.10
CA THR A 160 9.57 -6.53 6.35
C THR A 160 8.87 -7.56 5.47
N ALA A 161 9.21 -7.58 4.17
CA ALA A 161 8.66 -8.54 3.21
C ALA A 161 8.94 -9.99 3.64
N ARG A 162 10.19 -10.31 4.00
CA ARG A 162 10.56 -11.64 4.50
C ARG A 162 9.85 -12.01 5.80
N ALA A 163 9.62 -11.04 6.70
CA ALA A 163 8.89 -11.27 7.93
C ALA A 163 7.42 -11.66 7.65
N GLY A 164 6.82 -11.10 6.59
CA GLY A 164 5.43 -11.38 6.20
C GLY A 164 4.42 -10.91 7.25
N LEU A 165 4.79 -9.88 8.02
CA LEU A 165 3.99 -9.29 9.09
C LEU A 165 3.46 -7.93 8.63
N TYR A 166 2.14 -7.78 8.65
CA TYR A 166 1.47 -6.62 8.10
C TYR A 166 0.49 -6.02 9.10
N GLY A 167 0.31 -4.70 9.03
CA GLY A 167 -0.81 -4.01 9.67
C GLY A 167 -2.06 -4.01 8.78
N ARG A 168 -3.21 -3.61 9.34
CA ARG A 168 -4.49 -3.54 8.60
C ARG A 168 -4.42 -2.66 7.36
N TRP A 169 -3.65 -1.58 7.39
CA TRP A 169 -3.50 -0.65 6.26
C TRP A 169 -3.00 -1.32 4.98
N ALA A 170 -2.06 -2.27 5.11
CA ALA A 170 -1.55 -3.05 3.98
C ALA A 170 -2.61 -4.02 3.42
N LEU A 171 -3.66 -4.31 4.20
CA LEU A 171 -4.77 -5.21 3.86
C LEU A 171 -6.08 -4.47 3.57
N ARG A 172 -6.04 -3.15 3.39
CA ARG A 172 -7.23 -2.29 3.31
C ARG A 172 -8.20 -2.63 2.17
N THR A 173 -7.68 -3.22 1.10
CA THR A 173 -8.42 -3.70 -0.08
C THR A 173 -9.02 -5.08 0.09
N LEU A 174 -8.55 -5.87 1.06
CA LEU A 174 -9.04 -7.21 1.30
C LEU A 174 -10.30 -7.16 2.16
N PRO A 175 -11.38 -7.86 1.78
CA PRO A 175 -12.51 -8.12 2.68
C PRO A 175 -12.08 -8.89 3.95
N PRO A 176 -12.79 -8.75 5.08
CA PRO A 176 -12.45 -9.43 6.34
C PRO A 176 -12.26 -10.94 6.22
N GLU A 177 -13.09 -11.61 5.44
CA GLU A 177 -13.07 -13.05 5.17
C GLU A 177 -11.81 -13.48 4.41
N GLU A 178 -11.39 -12.71 3.41
CA GLU A 178 -10.15 -12.97 2.68
C GLU A 178 -8.92 -12.73 3.56
N ARG A 179 -8.96 -11.71 4.43
CA ARG A 179 -7.89 -11.49 5.42
C ARG A 179 -7.71 -12.71 6.31
N LEU A 180 -8.81 -13.29 6.82
CA LEU A 180 -8.75 -14.50 7.66
C LEU A 180 -8.35 -15.75 6.86
N ARG A 181 -8.64 -15.79 5.56
CA ARG A 181 -8.22 -16.88 4.68
C ARG A 181 -6.70 -16.90 4.46
N TYR A 182 -6.12 -15.74 4.16
CA TYR A 182 -4.71 -15.64 3.76
C TYR A 182 -3.75 -15.36 4.93
N PHE A 183 -4.24 -14.78 6.03
CA PHE A 183 -3.42 -14.36 7.16
C PHE A 183 -3.89 -14.99 8.47
N THR A 184 -2.96 -15.12 9.39
CA THR A 184 -3.24 -15.41 10.80
C THR A 184 -3.17 -14.11 11.59
N SER A 185 -4.25 -13.80 12.32
CA SER A 185 -4.30 -12.65 13.23
C SER A 185 -3.37 -12.91 14.42
N GLY A 186 -2.48 -11.96 14.68
CA GLY A 186 -1.55 -11.93 15.80
C GLY A 186 -1.92 -10.87 16.84
N PRO A 187 -1.22 -10.86 17.99
CA PRO A 187 -1.47 -9.89 19.05
C PRO A 187 -1.26 -8.45 18.56
N VAL A 188 -1.95 -7.53 19.23
CA VAL A 188 -1.75 -6.09 19.06
C VAL A 188 -0.34 -5.75 19.57
N LEU A 189 0.50 -5.16 18.73
CA LEU A 189 1.85 -4.74 19.14
C LEU A 189 1.77 -3.48 20.02
N PRO A 190 2.64 -3.33 21.04
CA PRO A 190 2.73 -2.10 21.81
C PRO A 190 3.23 -0.94 20.94
N GLY A 191 2.43 0.13 20.85
CA GLY A 191 2.68 1.33 20.05
C GLY A 191 1.39 2.13 19.84
N PRO A 192 1.44 3.33 19.23
CA PRO A 192 0.22 4.08 18.89
C PRO A 192 -0.50 3.39 17.70
N GLY A 193 -1.21 2.30 17.99
CA GLY A 193 -1.97 1.51 17.04
C GLY A 193 -2.57 0.30 17.75
N ARG A 194 -3.86 0.38 18.13
CA ARG A 194 -4.60 -0.71 18.79
C ARG A 194 -5.10 -1.74 17.77
N GLU A 195 -4.27 -2.11 16.80
CA GLU A 195 -4.68 -3.03 15.74
C GLU A 195 -3.83 -4.30 15.79
N GLY A 196 -4.50 -5.44 15.63
CA GLY A 196 -3.84 -6.74 15.56
C GLY A 196 -2.88 -6.78 14.38
N THR A 197 -1.81 -7.56 14.54
CA THR A 197 -0.91 -7.84 13.43
C THR A 197 -1.47 -8.96 12.56
N TYR A 198 -1.11 -8.99 11.28
CA TYR A 198 -1.51 -10.04 10.36
C TYR A 198 -0.26 -10.71 9.81
N THR A 199 -0.08 -11.99 10.12
CA THR A 199 1.03 -12.77 9.58
C THR A 199 0.54 -13.56 8.38
N LEU A 200 1.17 -13.38 7.22
CA LEU A 200 0.83 -14.14 6.02
C LEU A 200 1.10 -15.63 6.26
N ARG A 201 0.16 -16.49 5.89
CA ARG A 201 0.30 -17.95 6.06
C ARG A 201 1.52 -18.48 5.29
N THR A 202 2.16 -19.49 5.87
CA THR A 202 3.44 -20.02 5.39
C THR A 202 3.36 -20.57 3.96
N ASP A 203 2.21 -21.07 3.54
CA ASP A 203 2.01 -21.68 2.22
C ASP A 203 2.28 -20.66 1.10
N TYR A 204 1.76 -19.44 1.23
CA TYR A 204 2.05 -18.34 0.30
C TYR A 204 3.49 -17.82 0.46
N ARG A 205 3.99 -17.77 1.70
CA ARG A 205 5.33 -17.25 1.98
C ARG A 205 6.44 -18.04 1.29
N ARG A 206 6.30 -19.36 1.22
CA ARG A 206 7.30 -20.27 0.64
C ARG A 206 7.44 -20.14 -0.89
N MET A 207 6.44 -19.59 -1.57
CA MET A 207 6.44 -19.39 -3.02
C MET A 207 7.32 -18.19 -3.45
N VAL A 208 7.65 -17.30 -2.51
CA VAL A 208 8.32 -16.02 -2.80
C VAL A 208 9.73 -16.00 -2.22
N ARG A 209 10.69 -15.54 -3.02
CA ARG A 209 12.07 -15.24 -2.62
C ARG A 209 12.36 -13.77 -2.81
N PHE A 210 13.15 -13.20 -1.90
CA PHE A 210 13.48 -11.78 -1.91
C PHE A 210 14.97 -11.54 -2.10
N GLU A 211 15.34 -10.72 -3.07
CA GLU A 211 16.72 -10.32 -3.36
C GLU A 211 16.86 -8.78 -3.32
N ARG A 212 17.98 -8.27 -2.82
CA ARG A 212 18.29 -6.84 -2.97
C ARG A 212 18.79 -6.59 -4.39
N ARG A 213 18.12 -5.69 -5.12
CA ARG A 213 18.51 -5.30 -6.49
C ARG A 213 18.27 -3.83 -6.72
N ASN A 214 19.14 -3.25 -7.52
CA ASN A 214 18.92 -1.93 -8.09
C ASN A 214 18.49 -2.08 -9.56
N LEU A 215 17.42 -1.40 -9.96
CA LEU A 215 16.95 -1.41 -11.35
C LEU A 215 17.98 -0.81 -12.33
N MET A 216 18.89 0.04 -11.85
CA MET A 216 19.99 0.56 -12.65
C MET A 216 20.91 -0.55 -13.20
N GLU A 217 20.97 -1.71 -12.55
CA GLU A 217 21.70 -2.89 -13.02
C GLU A 217 21.20 -3.36 -14.40
N LEU A 218 19.94 -3.06 -14.76
CA LEU A 218 19.35 -3.37 -16.06
C LEU A 218 19.83 -2.44 -17.17
N VAL A 219 20.19 -1.21 -16.81
CA VAL A 219 20.61 -0.14 -17.72
C VAL A 219 22.11 -0.25 -18.00
N ASP A 220 22.91 -0.48 -16.96
CA ASP A 220 24.37 -0.59 -17.07
C ASP A 220 24.83 -2.00 -17.54
N GLY A 221 23.91 -2.97 -17.60
CA GLY A 221 24.20 -4.33 -18.06
C GLY A 221 24.84 -5.24 -17.01
N THR A 222 24.86 -4.83 -15.74
CA THR A 222 25.43 -5.62 -14.63
C THR A 222 24.42 -6.55 -13.95
N ALA A 223 23.14 -6.47 -14.31
CA ALA A 223 22.08 -7.30 -13.74
C ALA A 223 22.37 -8.80 -13.94
N PRO A 224 22.33 -9.63 -12.88
CA PRO A 224 22.85 -10.98 -12.94
C PRO A 224 22.14 -11.94 -13.88
N PRO A 225 22.86 -12.96 -14.39
CA PRO A 225 22.33 -13.87 -15.40
C PRO A 225 21.10 -14.68 -14.97
N HIS A 226 20.93 -14.94 -13.66
CA HIS A 226 19.78 -15.73 -13.18
C HIS A 226 18.44 -14.97 -13.25
N LEU A 227 18.48 -13.64 -13.35
CA LEU A 227 17.30 -12.81 -13.61
C LEU A 227 17.05 -12.75 -15.13
N ALA A 228 16.70 -13.89 -15.71
CA ALA A 228 16.33 -14.05 -17.12
C ALA A 228 15.20 -15.10 -17.25
N ASP A 229 14.64 -15.23 -18.46
CA ASP A 229 13.66 -16.27 -18.81
C ASP A 229 12.41 -16.27 -17.91
N PHE A 230 11.82 -15.10 -17.69
CA PHE A 230 10.59 -14.94 -16.91
C PHE A 230 9.34 -15.07 -17.79
N ASP A 231 8.33 -15.77 -17.27
CA ASP A 231 6.99 -15.82 -17.86
C ASP A 231 6.21 -14.53 -17.62
N LEU A 232 6.45 -13.90 -16.47
CA LEU A 232 5.76 -12.69 -16.05
C LEU A 232 6.70 -11.77 -15.24
N ILE A 233 6.73 -10.50 -15.59
CA ILE A 233 7.41 -9.45 -14.85
C ILE A 233 6.39 -8.36 -14.47
N LEU A 234 6.40 -7.92 -13.22
CA LEU A 234 5.70 -6.72 -12.75
C LEU A 234 6.76 -5.69 -12.38
N CYS A 235 6.63 -4.45 -12.88
CA CYS A 235 7.45 -3.31 -12.46
C CYS A 235 6.53 -2.10 -12.30
N ARG A 236 5.87 -2.03 -11.13
CA ARG A 236 4.74 -1.14 -10.89
C ARG A 236 5.08 -0.08 -9.86
N ASN A 237 4.68 1.16 -10.14
CA ASN A 237 4.84 2.32 -9.22
C ASN A 237 6.28 2.66 -8.82
N VAL A 238 7.25 2.19 -9.60
CA VAL A 238 8.69 2.41 -9.35
C VAL A 238 9.29 3.29 -10.44
N LEU A 239 8.86 3.13 -11.71
CA LEU A 239 9.40 3.89 -12.84
C LEU A 239 9.16 5.41 -12.74
N ILE A 240 8.15 5.84 -11.96
CA ILE A 240 7.82 7.25 -11.72
C ILE A 240 8.95 8.04 -11.04
N TYR A 241 9.93 7.35 -10.45
CA TYR A 241 11.07 7.98 -9.79
C TYR A 241 12.26 8.19 -10.74
N PHE A 242 12.18 7.78 -12.00
CA PHE A 242 13.32 7.82 -12.93
C PHE A 242 13.07 8.81 -14.07
N GLU A 243 14.15 9.35 -14.65
CA GLU A 243 14.04 10.13 -15.89
C GLU A 243 13.64 9.25 -17.08
N ALA A 244 13.02 9.87 -18.08
CA ALA A 244 12.49 9.18 -19.26
C ALA A 244 13.51 8.25 -19.96
N GLU A 245 14.77 8.70 -20.12
CA GLU A 245 15.81 7.86 -20.75
C GLU A 245 16.14 6.61 -19.93
N ILE A 246 16.22 6.75 -18.60
CA ILE A 246 16.45 5.65 -17.68
C ILE A 246 15.26 4.69 -17.66
N VAL A 247 14.03 5.22 -17.66
CA VAL A 247 12.81 4.41 -17.77
C VAL A 247 12.83 3.55 -19.03
N LEU A 248 13.20 4.11 -20.18
CA LEU A 248 13.33 3.35 -21.43
C LEU A 248 14.41 2.27 -21.36
N GLY A 249 15.55 2.59 -20.74
CA GLY A 249 16.62 1.62 -20.48
C GLY A 249 16.14 0.45 -19.62
N ILE A 250 15.46 0.74 -18.51
CA ILE A 250 14.89 -0.25 -17.59
C ILE A 250 13.89 -1.13 -18.32
N VAL A 251 12.89 -0.55 -18.99
CA VAL A 251 11.84 -1.31 -19.70
C VAL A 251 12.43 -2.21 -20.79
N ARG A 252 13.42 -1.73 -21.55
CA ARG A 252 14.15 -2.56 -22.51
C ARG A 252 14.90 -3.70 -21.82
N GLY A 253 15.54 -3.43 -20.68
CA GLY A 253 16.25 -4.42 -19.88
C GLY A 253 15.33 -5.49 -19.28
N LEU A 254 14.11 -5.11 -18.87
CA LEU A 254 13.06 -6.04 -18.43
C LEU A 254 12.55 -6.88 -19.60
N GLY A 255 12.27 -6.27 -20.75
CA GLY A 255 11.79 -6.96 -21.94
C GLY A 255 12.75 -8.07 -22.43
N ARG A 256 14.06 -7.84 -22.36
CA ARG A 256 15.09 -8.85 -22.70
C ARG A 256 15.13 -10.05 -21.76
N ARG A 257 14.47 -9.96 -20.61
CA ARG A 257 14.43 -11.02 -19.58
C ARG A 257 13.11 -11.79 -19.58
N LEU A 258 12.18 -11.42 -20.46
CA LEU A 258 10.97 -12.20 -20.71
C LEU A 258 11.29 -13.35 -21.66
N LEU A 259 10.60 -14.48 -21.43
CA LEU A 259 10.44 -15.50 -22.47
C LEU A 259 9.67 -14.91 -23.67
N PRO A 260 9.81 -15.47 -24.88
CA PRO A 260 9.20 -14.93 -26.09
C PRO A 260 7.69 -14.69 -26.00
N ASP A 261 6.97 -15.51 -25.23
CA ASP A 261 5.52 -15.42 -25.00
C ASP A 261 5.13 -14.75 -23.67
N GLY A 262 6.12 -14.27 -22.90
CA GLY A 262 5.95 -13.71 -21.56
C GLY A 262 5.29 -12.33 -21.52
N TRP A 263 4.99 -11.89 -20.30
CA TRP A 263 4.22 -10.67 -20.03
C TRP A 263 4.96 -9.69 -19.12
N LEU A 264 4.83 -8.40 -19.40
CA LEU A 264 5.27 -7.30 -18.54
C LEU A 264 4.08 -6.40 -18.18
N LEU A 265 3.87 -6.18 -16.88
CA LEU A 265 2.94 -5.19 -16.37
C LEU A 265 3.71 -4.03 -15.75
N ILE A 266 3.35 -2.81 -16.18
CA ILE A 266 3.89 -1.56 -15.66
C ILE A 266 2.77 -0.85 -14.88
N GLY A 267 3.13 -0.03 -13.88
CA GLY A 267 2.16 0.77 -13.12
C GLY A 267 1.41 1.79 -14.00
N HIS A 268 0.34 2.39 -13.48
CA HIS A 268 -0.59 3.28 -14.21
C HIS A 268 0.04 4.59 -14.73
N ALA A 269 1.32 4.85 -14.44
CA ALA A 269 2.04 5.97 -15.02
C ALA A 269 2.37 5.68 -16.49
N GLU A 270 1.38 6.05 -17.31
CA GLU A 270 1.39 6.35 -18.74
C GLU A 270 1.87 5.24 -19.70
N PRO A 271 1.04 4.78 -20.65
CA PRO A 271 1.54 4.08 -21.82
C PRO A 271 2.47 5.02 -22.58
N ASN A 272 3.77 4.81 -22.44
CA ASN A 272 4.78 5.56 -23.18
C ASN A 272 4.88 4.98 -24.60
N PRO A 273 4.56 5.74 -25.67
CA PRO A 273 4.66 5.26 -27.04
C PRO A 273 6.06 4.73 -27.39
N ALA A 274 7.11 5.21 -26.70
CA ALA A 274 8.47 4.74 -26.91
C ALA A 274 8.68 3.28 -26.46
N PHE A 275 7.83 2.71 -25.59
CA PHE A 275 7.87 1.29 -25.25
C PHE A 275 7.52 0.39 -26.45
N ALA A 276 6.70 0.91 -27.38
CA ALA A 276 6.27 0.19 -28.59
C ALA A 276 7.44 -0.21 -29.52
N GLN A 277 8.59 0.45 -29.37
CA GLN A 277 9.81 0.12 -30.10
C GLN A 277 10.39 -1.24 -29.68
N THR A 278 10.14 -1.67 -28.43
CA THR A 278 10.74 -2.87 -27.84
C THR A 278 9.73 -3.93 -27.45
N LEU A 279 8.49 -3.53 -27.15
CA LEU A 279 7.43 -4.40 -26.67
C LEU A 279 6.12 -4.07 -27.39
N GLU A 280 5.25 -5.07 -27.56
CA GLU A 280 3.91 -4.89 -28.10
C GLU A 280 2.91 -4.66 -26.95
N PRO A 281 2.17 -3.54 -26.95
CA PRO A 281 1.11 -3.32 -25.97
C PRO A 281 -0.10 -4.23 -26.28
N VAL A 282 -0.65 -4.82 -25.24
CA VAL A 282 -1.87 -5.63 -25.26
C VAL A 282 -2.88 -4.95 -24.33
N ASN A 283 -3.97 -4.47 -24.93
CA ASN A 283 -5.06 -3.84 -24.18
C ASN A 283 -5.91 -4.92 -23.51
N LEU A 284 -6.04 -4.83 -22.19
CA LEU A 284 -6.91 -5.66 -21.37
C LEU A 284 -7.96 -4.76 -20.72
N PRO A 285 -9.09 -5.30 -20.24
CA PRO A 285 -10.05 -4.52 -19.47
C PRO A 285 -9.36 -3.77 -18.33
N GLY A 286 -9.49 -2.45 -18.31
CA GLY A 286 -8.95 -1.57 -17.27
C GLY A 286 -7.42 -1.39 -17.23
N THR A 287 -6.63 -2.04 -18.10
CA THR A 287 -5.16 -1.89 -18.09
C THR A 287 -4.50 -2.24 -19.42
N VAL A 288 -3.25 -1.80 -19.59
CA VAL A 288 -2.36 -2.26 -20.66
C VAL A 288 -1.29 -3.16 -20.06
N ALA A 289 -1.03 -4.29 -20.72
CA ALA A 289 0.14 -5.12 -20.48
C ALA A 289 1.02 -5.16 -21.73
N TYR A 290 2.24 -5.65 -21.62
CA TYR A 290 3.21 -5.65 -22.70
C TYR A 290 3.76 -7.06 -22.93
N ARG A 291 4.06 -7.39 -24.19
CA ARG A 291 4.69 -8.67 -24.58
C ARG A 291 5.90 -8.41 -25.49
N PRO A 292 6.87 -9.32 -25.57
CA PRO A 292 7.94 -9.24 -26.57
C PRO A 292 7.36 -9.14 -27.99
N ARG A 293 8.06 -8.43 -28.87
CA ARG A 293 7.62 -8.31 -30.28
C ARG A 293 7.63 -9.68 -30.96
N GLY A 294 6.59 -9.98 -31.72
CA GLY A 294 6.46 -11.27 -32.42
C GLY A 294 6.09 -12.46 -31.52
N ALA A 295 5.61 -12.21 -30.30
CA ALA A 295 5.12 -13.23 -29.36
C ALA A 295 3.88 -14.03 -29.85
N GLY A 296 3.30 -13.66 -31.00
CA GLY A 296 2.03 -14.19 -31.48
C GLY A 296 0.84 -13.72 -30.66
N GLU A 297 -0.38 -14.10 -31.06
CA GLU A 297 -1.58 -13.77 -30.27
C GLU A 297 -1.54 -14.44 -28.90
N PRO A 298 -2.01 -13.76 -27.84
CA PRO A 298 -2.04 -14.34 -26.51
C PRO A 298 -2.96 -15.56 -26.49
N VAL A 299 -2.54 -16.63 -25.80
CA VAL A 299 -3.41 -17.76 -25.52
C VAL A 299 -4.47 -17.29 -24.52
N MET A 300 -5.61 -16.88 -25.06
CA MET A 300 -6.77 -16.45 -24.28
C MET A 300 -7.52 -17.69 -23.81
N VAL A 301 -7.25 -18.14 -22.58
CA VAL A 301 -8.05 -19.18 -21.94
C VAL A 301 -9.24 -18.49 -21.29
N GLN A 302 -10.46 -18.91 -21.63
CA GLN A 302 -11.63 -18.47 -20.89
C GLN A 302 -11.45 -18.89 -19.42
N PRO A 303 -11.68 -18.00 -18.45
CA PRO A 303 -11.59 -18.39 -17.05
C PRO A 303 -12.52 -19.60 -16.83
N PRO A 304 -12.09 -20.62 -16.08
CA PRO A 304 -13.02 -21.67 -15.67
C PRO A 304 -14.20 -20.99 -14.96
N VAL A 305 -15.41 -21.33 -15.38
CA VAL A 305 -16.64 -20.95 -14.67
C VAL A 305 -16.42 -21.34 -13.20
N PRO A 306 -16.68 -20.47 -12.21
CA PRO A 306 -16.49 -20.81 -10.80
C PRO A 306 -17.21 -22.13 -10.51
N SER A 307 -16.44 -23.17 -10.20
CA SER A 307 -17.00 -24.48 -9.91
C SER A 307 -17.61 -24.46 -8.53
N ALA A 308 -18.90 -24.10 -8.46
CA ALA A 308 -19.77 -24.07 -7.30
C ALA A 308 -19.28 -23.21 -6.11
N PRO A 309 -20.18 -22.64 -5.28
CA PRO A 309 -19.77 -22.10 -4.01
C PRO A 309 -19.05 -23.20 -3.22
N TRP A 310 -17.85 -22.89 -2.75
CA TRP A 310 -17.15 -23.73 -1.79
C TRP A 310 -18.09 -23.94 -0.59
N GLU A 311 -18.62 -25.14 -0.41
CA GLU A 311 -19.24 -25.50 0.85
C GLU A 311 -18.11 -25.75 1.85
N PRO A 312 -18.05 -25.02 2.97
CA PRO A 312 -17.14 -25.39 4.04
C PRO A 312 -17.55 -26.76 4.54
N THR A 313 -16.80 -27.81 4.19
CA THR A 313 -16.81 -29.04 4.96
C THR A 313 -16.15 -28.72 6.30
N LEU A 314 -16.95 -28.18 7.22
CA LEU A 314 -16.66 -28.29 8.63
C LEU A 314 -16.46 -29.79 8.89
N PRO A 315 -15.32 -30.22 9.45
CA PRO A 315 -15.20 -31.60 9.86
C PRO A 315 -16.32 -31.87 10.87
N TRP A 316 -17.25 -32.75 10.49
CA TRP A 316 -18.21 -33.35 11.40
C TRP A 316 -17.39 -33.96 12.54
N ILE A 317 -17.35 -33.28 13.68
CA ILE A 317 -16.86 -33.89 14.92
C ILE A 317 -17.91 -34.92 15.28
N GLY A 318 -17.55 -36.18 15.06
CA GLY A 318 -18.36 -37.33 15.39
C GLY A 318 -18.95 -37.22 16.79
N GLU A 319 -20.21 -37.64 16.86
CA GLU A 319 -21.02 -37.88 18.04
C GLU A 319 -20.35 -38.91 18.97
N GLN A 320 -19.27 -38.51 19.65
CA GLN A 320 -18.61 -39.25 20.73
C GLN A 320 -17.97 -38.27 21.73
N ALA A 321 -18.81 -37.43 22.35
CA ALA A 321 -18.51 -36.90 23.67
C ALA A 321 -19.68 -37.28 24.57
N SER A 322 -19.46 -38.33 25.37
CA SER A 322 -20.36 -38.82 26.40
C SER A 322 -20.87 -37.68 27.27
N ALA A 323 -22.19 -37.62 27.46
CA ALA A 323 -22.90 -36.65 28.30
C ALA A 323 -22.70 -36.90 29.82
N THR A 324 -21.46 -37.04 30.25
CA THR A 324 -21.12 -37.25 31.66
C THR A 324 -19.81 -36.53 31.95
N ASP A 325 -19.90 -35.22 32.19
CA ASP A 325 -19.11 -34.48 33.20
C ASP A 325 -19.42 -32.98 33.08
N LEU A 326 -20.68 -32.63 33.36
CA LEU A 326 -21.07 -31.27 33.75
C LEU A 326 -21.55 -31.32 35.20
N ARG A 327 -20.61 -31.35 36.14
CA ARG A 327 -20.86 -30.92 37.53
C ARG A 327 -19.65 -30.16 38.09
N SER A 328 -19.88 -28.85 38.27
CA SER A 328 -19.40 -28.02 39.38
C SER A 328 -17.90 -27.95 39.65
N VAL A 329 -17.27 -26.84 39.25
CA VAL A 329 -16.62 -25.92 40.22
C VAL A 329 -16.79 -24.49 39.71
N ALA A 330 -17.64 -23.72 40.39
CA ALA A 330 -17.64 -22.26 40.31
C ALA A 330 -16.57 -21.75 41.28
N ASP A 331 -15.55 -21.06 40.78
CA ASP A 331 -14.65 -20.26 41.61
C ASP A 331 -14.91 -18.76 41.39
N PRO A 332 -14.91 -17.92 42.46
CA PRO A 332 -15.33 -16.54 42.38
C PRO A 332 -14.21 -15.61 41.88
N LEU A 333 -14.61 -14.55 41.17
CA LEU A 333 -13.77 -13.42 40.77
C LEU A 333 -13.14 -12.71 41.98
N PRO A 334 -11.86 -12.26 41.92
CA PRO A 334 -11.24 -11.53 43.02
C PRO A 334 -11.77 -10.10 43.15
N VAL A 335 -12.08 -9.72 44.40
CA VAL A 335 -12.64 -8.44 44.83
C VAL A 335 -11.53 -7.41 45.06
N CYS A 336 -11.71 -6.18 44.58
CA CYS A 336 -10.88 -5.02 44.92
C CYS A 336 -11.06 -4.59 46.38
N PRO A 337 -10.00 -4.29 47.15
CA PRO A 337 -10.15 -3.69 48.46
C PRO A 337 -10.30 -2.16 48.37
N THR A 338 -11.44 -1.66 48.84
CA THR A 338 -11.68 -0.26 49.19
C THR A 338 -11.59 -0.05 50.70
N GLY A 339 -10.90 1.01 51.12
CA GLY A 339 -11.28 1.78 52.33
C GLY A 339 -10.25 1.84 53.46
N GLY A 340 -9.57 2.98 53.57
CA GLY A 340 -8.89 3.46 54.78
C GLY A 340 -8.80 4.99 54.73
N THR A 341 -9.66 5.64 55.50
CA THR A 341 -9.84 7.10 55.67
C THR A 341 -8.80 7.75 56.57
N LEU A 342 -8.78 9.10 56.53
CA LEU A 342 -8.19 10.14 57.43
C LEU A 342 -7.12 10.95 56.65
N GLU A 343 -7.05 12.28 56.66
CA GLU A 343 -7.81 13.38 57.27
C GLU A 343 -7.36 14.67 56.56
N VAL A 344 -8.22 15.68 56.49
CA VAL A 344 -7.96 16.96 55.83
C VAL A 344 -7.24 17.90 56.81
N GLY A 345 -6.06 18.38 56.43
CA GLY A 345 -5.37 19.50 57.08
C GLY A 345 -5.07 20.57 56.04
N ALA A 346 -5.71 21.73 56.20
CA ALA A 346 -5.43 22.96 55.48
C ALA A 346 -4.12 23.57 55.99
N ASP A 347 -3.30 24.11 55.08
CA ASP A 347 -2.66 25.42 55.24
C ASP A 347 -2.06 25.90 53.91
N ALA A 348 -2.02 27.22 53.80
CA ALA A 348 -1.91 28.02 52.58
C ALA A 348 -0.47 28.41 52.21
N ASP A 349 -0.40 29.26 51.18
CA ASP A 349 0.75 30.01 50.60
C ASP A 349 1.55 29.25 49.54
N GLY A 350 1.78 29.76 48.33
CA GLY A 350 1.50 31.06 47.72
C GLY A 350 2.40 31.22 46.48
N ALA A 351 1.91 31.95 45.47
CA ALA A 351 2.58 32.40 44.24
C ALA A 351 2.84 31.33 43.14
N GLY A 352 2.45 31.50 41.87
CA GLY A 352 1.86 32.63 41.19
C GLY A 352 1.32 32.20 39.82
N ARG A 353 0.25 32.88 39.41
CA ARG A 353 -0.50 32.69 38.16
C ARG A 353 0.31 33.21 36.97
N ASP A 354 0.33 32.45 35.87
CA ASP A 354 -0.01 32.92 34.52
C ASP A 354 0.27 31.83 33.48
N ALA A 355 -0.75 31.02 33.18
CA ALA A 355 -0.79 30.21 31.97
C ALA A 355 -1.84 30.81 31.02
N ARG A 356 -1.44 31.85 30.29
CA ARG A 356 -2.09 32.20 29.02
C ARG A 356 -1.87 31.05 28.03
N PRO A 357 -2.84 30.69 27.18
CA PRO A 357 -2.59 29.74 26.11
C PRO A 357 -1.53 30.33 25.16
N ARG A 358 -0.40 29.63 25.00
CA ARG A 358 0.59 29.96 23.98
C ARG A 358 -0.04 29.65 22.62
N ASN A 359 -0.44 30.72 21.96
CA ASN A 359 -0.75 30.76 20.56
C ASN A 359 0.59 30.62 19.79
N ASP A 360 1.02 29.39 19.55
CA ASP A 360 2.14 29.11 18.66
C ASP A 360 1.62 29.22 17.22
N THR A 361 1.80 30.40 16.65
CA THR A 361 1.58 30.68 15.22
C THR A 361 2.60 29.89 14.40
N ALA A 362 2.23 28.66 14.05
CA ALA A 362 2.73 28.01 12.85
C ALA A 362 2.46 28.93 11.64
N PRO A 363 3.31 28.91 10.59
CA PRO A 363 2.91 29.51 9.31
C PRO A 363 1.54 28.94 8.91
N PRO A 364 0.69 29.67 8.16
CA PRO A 364 -0.55 29.09 7.67
C PRO A 364 -0.20 27.85 6.85
N GLU A 365 -0.41 26.67 7.43
CA GLU A 365 -0.32 25.39 6.73
C GLU A 365 -1.39 25.48 5.64
N THR A 366 -0.97 25.40 4.38
CA THR A 366 -1.93 25.42 3.29
C THR A 366 -2.74 24.12 3.34
N LEU A 367 -3.98 24.15 2.85
CA LEU A 367 -4.81 22.96 2.78
C LEU A 367 -4.11 21.82 2.02
N ASP A 368 -3.32 22.16 0.99
CA ASP A 368 -2.55 21.20 0.20
C ASP A 368 -1.38 20.58 0.98
N ASP A 369 -0.69 21.35 1.80
CA ASP A 369 0.36 20.83 2.69
C ASP A 369 -0.25 19.86 3.72
N ASP A 370 -1.37 20.24 4.33
CA ASP A 370 -2.08 19.40 5.28
C ASP A 370 -2.53 18.09 4.64
N LEU A 371 -3.13 18.14 3.44
CA LEU A 371 -3.54 16.95 2.70
C LEU A 371 -2.36 16.05 2.36
N THR A 372 -1.23 16.63 1.96
CA THR A 372 0.00 15.88 1.67
C THR A 372 0.53 15.16 2.91
N TRP A 373 0.52 15.85 4.07
CA TRP A 373 0.92 15.25 5.35
C TRP A 373 -0.06 14.18 5.83
N ILE A 374 -1.36 14.40 5.69
CA ILE A 374 -2.41 13.43 6.03
C ILE A 374 -2.21 12.15 5.22
N ARG A 375 -1.98 12.27 3.91
CA ARG A 375 -1.69 11.14 3.01
C ARG A 375 -0.42 10.43 3.47
N THR A 376 0.68 11.16 3.66
CA THR A 376 1.97 10.61 4.10
C THR A 376 1.87 9.84 5.43
N LEU A 377 1.14 10.37 6.42
CA LEU A 377 0.94 9.70 7.71
C LEU A 377 0.04 8.47 7.58
N SER A 378 -0.97 8.53 6.72
CA SER A 378 -1.83 7.38 6.41
C SER A 378 -1.03 6.26 5.75
N ASP A 379 -0.16 6.62 4.80
CA ASP A 379 0.72 5.70 4.07
C ASP A 379 1.75 5.02 4.98
N ALA A 380 2.24 5.75 5.98
CA ALA A 380 3.14 5.23 7.00
C ALA A 380 2.43 4.29 8.02
N GLY A 381 1.11 4.12 7.92
CA GLY A 381 0.32 3.37 8.89
C GLY A 381 0.15 4.09 10.24
N GLU A 382 0.52 5.36 10.31
CA GLU A 382 0.42 6.23 11.49
C GLU A 382 -1.00 6.81 11.62
N THR A 383 -2.02 5.95 11.52
CA THR A 383 -3.45 6.31 11.43
C THR A 383 -3.89 7.26 12.54
N GLY A 384 -3.40 7.07 13.78
CA GLY A 384 -3.71 7.94 14.90
C GLY A 384 -3.09 9.34 14.79
N GLN A 385 -1.91 9.47 14.18
CA GLN A 385 -1.28 10.77 13.90
C GLN A 385 -1.97 11.45 12.72
N ALA A 386 -2.22 10.70 11.65
CA ALA A 386 -2.98 11.18 10.49
C ALA A 386 -4.34 11.74 10.93
N TRP A 387 -5.05 11.02 11.80
CA TRP A 387 -6.37 11.43 12.26
C TRP A 387 -6.33 12.68 13.15
N ARG A 388 -5.32 12.81 14.02
CA ARG A 388 -5.10 14.05 14.77
C ARG A 388 -4.77 15.23 13.86
N LYS A 389 -3.99 14.99 12.79
CA LYS A 389 -3.65 16.01 11.79
C LYS A 389 -4.89 16.44 11.00
N VAL A 390 -5.71 15.50 10.52
CA VAL A 390 -7.01 15.82 9.89
C VAL A 390 -7.89 16.66 10.81
N ARG A 391 -8.01 16.28 12.09
CA ARG A 391 -8.82 17.06 13.05
C ARG A 391 -8.25 18.44 13.35
N ALA A 392 -6.94 18.62 13.24
CA ALA A 392 -6.32 19.94 13.32
C ALA A 392 -6.63 20.78 12.07
N ALA A 393 -6.45 20.20 10.89
CA ALA A 393 -6.76 20.84 9.61
C ALA A 393 -8.25 21.23 9.53
N LEU A 394 -9.17 20.39 10.03
CA LEU A 394 -10.60 20.69 10.10
C LEU A 394 -10.96 21.87 11.02
N ARG A 395 -10.11 22.19 12.02
CA ARG A 395 -10.31 23.41 12.82
C ARG A 395 -9.93 24.66 12.03
N ALA A 396 -8.95 24.56 11.15
CA ALA A 396 -8.50 25.67 10.31
C ALA A 396 -9.37 25.84 9.05
N ALA A 397 -9.83 24.74 8.45
CA ALA A 397 -10.67 24.72 7.26
C ALA A 397 -11.92 23.81 7.45
N PRO A 398 -12.92 24.23 8.25
CA PRO A 398 -14.09 23.39 8.57
C PRO A 398 -14.96 23.02 7.37
N MET A 399 -14.91 23.82 6.29
CA MET A 399 -15.74 23.66 5.10
C MET A 399 -15.07 22.85 3.98
N ALA A 400 -13.86 22.31 4.22
CA ALA A 400 -13.16 21.50 3.23
C ALA A 400 -13.74 20.07 3.20
N ALA A 401 -14.53 19.75 2.17
CA ALA A 401 -15.16 18.44 2.00
C ALA A 401 -14.13 17.28 2.02
N VAL A 402 -12.97 17.48 1.39
CA VAL A 402 -11.86 16.51 1.33
C VAL A 402 -11.31 16.14 2.71
N LEU A 403 -11.25 17.09 3.66
CA LEU A 403 -10.80 16.79 5.02
C LEU A 403 -11.83 15.95 5.78
N HIS A 404 -13.12 16.19 5.57
CA HIS A 404 -14.18 15.34 6.15
C HIS A 404 -14.17 13.93 5.55
N TYR A 405 -13.83 13.80 4.26
CA TYR A 405 -13.62 12.50 3.64
C TYR A 405 -12.46 11.73 4.30
N TYR A 406 -11.30 12.36 4.48
CA TYR A 406 -10.17 11.73 5.19
C TYR A 406 -10.47 11.46 6.67
N ASP A 407 -11.21 12.34 7.37
CA ASP A 407 -11.69 12.09 8.74
C ASP A 407 -12.55 10.82 8.80
N GLY A 408 -13.44 10.66 7.82
CA GLY A 408 -14.29 9.49 7.68
C GLY A 408 -13.52 8.19 7.43
N LEU A 409 -12.59 8.21 6.48
CA LEU A 409 -11.75 7.05 6.16
C LEU A 409 -10.89 6.64 7.36
N LEU A 410 -10.25 7.60 8.02
CA LEU A 410 -9.39 7.34 9.17
C LEU A 410 -10.20 6.90 10.40
N ALA A 411 -11.35 7.52 10.66
CA ALA A 411 -12.25 7.07 11.73
C ALA A 411 -12.71 5.62 11.52
N ARG A 412 -13.04 5.24 10.27
CA ARG A 412 -13.40 3.86 9.92
C ARG A 412 -12.24 2.89 10.18
N THR A 413 -11.02 3.25 9.78
CA THR A 413 -9.85 2.39 10.07
C THR A 413 -9.61 2.19 11.56
N LEU A 414 -9.90 3.21 12.38
CA LEU A 414 -9.82 3.16 13.84
C LEU A 414 -11.01 2.42 14.52
N GLY A 415 -11.93 1.84 13.74
CA GLY A 415 -13.13 1.15 14.24
C GLY A 415 -14.18 2.09 14.85
N ARG A 416 -14.13 3.38 14.49
CA ARG A 416 -15.08 4.41 14.95
C ARG A 416 -16.16 4.64 13.90
N ASP A 417 -16.94 3.60 13.62
CA ASP A 417 -17.88 3.58 12.48
C ASP A 417 -18.93 4.69 12.53
N ALA A 418 -19.45 5.04 13.72
CA ALA A 418 -20.40 6.13 13.88
C ALA A 418 -19.78 7.51 13.55
N GLU A 419 -18.51 7.74 13.93
CA GLU A 419 -17.81 8.96 13.58
C GLU A 419 -17.44 8.99 12.10
N ALA A 420 -17.11 7.83 11.53
CA ALA A 420 -16.85 7.67 10.11
C ALA A 420 -18.08 8.01 9.27
N GLU A 421 -19.25 7.48 9.63
CA GLU A 421 -20.51 7.79 8.96
C GLU A 421 -20.81 9.30 9.05
N ALA A 422 -20.70 9.89 10.24
CA ALA A 422 -20.96 11.31 10.42
C ALA A 422 -20.01 12.20 9.58
N ALA A 423 -18.73 11.84 9.51
CA ALA A 423 -17.74 12.57 8.73
C ALA A 423 -17.98 12.44 7.22
N LEU A 424 -18.27 11.24 6.72
CA LEU A 424 -18.59 11.02 5.30
C LEU A 424 -19.89 11.73 4.89
N ARG A 425 -20.91 11.72 5.74
CA ARG A 425 -22.14 12.50 5.50
C ARG A 425 -21.88 14.01 5.48
N ARG A 426 -20.97 14.51 6.32
CA ARG A 426 -20.53 15.93 6.26
C ARG A 426 -19.77 16.26 4.98
N ALA A 427 -18.91 15.36 4.50
CA ALA A 427 -18.25 15.52 3.21
C ALA A 427 -19.28 15.65 2.08
N LEU A 428 -20.30 14.79 2.07
CA LEU A 428 -21.39 14.82 1.09
C LEU A 428 -22.34 16.01 1.23
N TYR A 429 -22.50 16.54 2.44
CA TYR A 429 -23.26 17.77 2.67
C TYR A 429 -22.56 18.98 2.05
N LEU A 430 -21.23 19.04 2.18
CA LEU A 430 -20.40 20.12 1.65
C LEU A 430 -20.17 20.00 0.15
N ASP A 431 -20.01 18.77 -0.35
CA ASP A 431 -19.90 18.46 -1.77
C ASP A 431 -20.77 17.23 -2.12
N PRO A 432 -22.01 17.45 -2.59
CA PRO A 432 -22.89 16.36 -3.04
C PRO A 432 -22.36 15.58 -4.24
N GLY A 433 -21.41 16.14 -5.01
CA GLY A 433 -20.77 15.52 -6.16
C GLY A 433 -19.56 14.66 -5.81
N PHE A 434 -19.19 14.55 -4.53
CA PHE A 434 -18.00 13.83 -4.09
C PHE A 434 -18.16 12.32 -4.23
N VAL A 435 -17.78 11.79 -5.40
CA VAL A 435 -18.01 10.39 -5.80
C VAL A 435 -17.37 9.40 -4.83
N MET A 436 -16.14 9.66 -4.37
CA MET A 436 -15.45 8.80 -3.40
C MET A 436 -16.14 8.77 -2.03
N ALA A 437 -16.72 9.87 -1.58
CA ALA A 437 -17.45 9.89 -0.32
C ALA A 437 -18.75 9.07 -0.40
N HIS A 438 -19.45 9.09 -1.55
CA HIS A 438 -20.60 8.20 -1.80
C HIS A 438 -20.18 6.74 -1.79
N TYR A 439 -19.11 6.38 -2.50
CA TYR A 439 -18.61 5.01 -2.55
C TYR A 439 -18.22 4.49 -1.16
N GLN A 440 -17.40 5.25 -0.41
CA GLN A 440 -16.93 4.85 0.92
C GLN A 440 -18.06 4.78 1.95
N LEU A 441 -19.04 5.69 1.88
CA LEU A 441 -20.20 5.64 2.78
C LEU A 441 -21.10 4.45 2.47
N GLY A 442 -21.29 4.11 1.19
CA GLY A 442 -22.02 2.92 0.78
C GLY A 442 -21.41 1.66 1.40
N LEU A 443 -20.11 1.45 1.21
CA LEU A 443 -19.39 0.30 1.78
C LEU A 443 -19.42 0.27 3.31
N LEU A 444 -19.34 1.43 3.97
CA LEU A 444 -19.41 1.52 5.43
C LEU A 444 -20.78 1.08 5.94
N LEU A 445 -21.87 1.57 5.33
CA LEU A 445 -23.24 1.24 5.75
C LEU A 445 -23.57 -0.24 5.54
N ILE A 446 -23.08 -0.83 4.45
CA ILE A 446 -23.17 -2.27 4.20
C ILE A 446 -22.48 -3.06 5.33
N ALA A 447 -21.25 -2.66 5.69
CA ALA A 447 -20.52 -3.29 6.79
C ALA A 447 -21.22 -3.11 8.15
N MET A 448 -21.96 -2.01 8.34
CA MET A 448 -22.81 -1.76 9.51
C MET A 448 -24.20 -2.40 9.41
N THR A 449 -24.36 -3.46 8.60
CA THR A 449 -25.60 -4.22 8.40
C THR A 449 -26.81 -3.38 7.97
N ARG A 450 -26.57 -2.28 7.24
CA ARG A 450 -27.59 -1.39 6.65
C ARG A 450 -27.48 -1.38 5.10
N PRO A 451 -27.67 -2.53 4.43
CA PRO A 451 -27.44 -2.65 2.99
C PRO A 451 -28.36 -1.78 2.15
N ALA A 452 -29.65 -1.65 2.53
CA ALA A 452 -30.60 -0.83 1.78
C ALA A 452 -30.20 0.67 1.71
N GLU A 453 -29.66 1.22 2.81
CA GLU A 453 -29.11 2.57 2.78
C GLU A 453 -27.77 2.62 2.02
N GLY A 454 -26.91 1.63 2.22
CA GLY A 454 -25.61 1.55 1.54
C GLY A 454 -25.72 1.50 0.02
N CYS A 455 -26.64 0.70 -0.52
CA CYS A 455 -26.91 0.62 -1.96
C CYS A 455 -27.29 1.97 -2.55
N ARG A 456 -28.10 2.79 -1.85
CA ARG A 456 -28.46 4.13 -2.35
C ARG A 456 -27.25 5.05 -2.52
N PHE A 457 -26.22 4.90 -1.68
CA PHE A 457 -24.97 5.65 -1.82
C PHE A 457 -24.08 5.07 -2.93
N LEU A 458 -24.04 3.76 -3.10
CA LEU A 458 -23.37 3.14 -4.24
C LEU A 458 -24.00 3.58 -5.57
N ASP A 459 -25.33 3.68 -5.64
CA ASP A 459 -26.06 4.14 -6.83
C ASP A 459 -25.71 5.57 -7.22
N ASN A 460 -25.57 6.42 -6.22
CA ASN A 460 -25.09 7.78 -6.43
C ASN A 460 -23.64 7.80 -6.90
N ALA A 461 -22.78 6.92 -6.37
CA ALA A 461 -21.40 6.78 -6.84
C ALA A 461 -21.35 6.31 -8.30
N ILE A 462 -22.18 5.34 -8.70
CA ILE A 462 -22.31 4.85 -10.08
C ILE A 462 -22.73 6.01 -11.00
N ARG A 463 -23.87 6.64 -10.69
CA ARG A 463 -24.42 7.73 -11.49
C ARG A 463 -23.45 8.90 -11.64
N LEU A 464 -22.77 9.28 -10.55
CA LEU A 464 -21.78 10.37 -10.60
C LEU A 464 -20.51 9.96 -11.36
N GLY A 465 -20.04 8.73 -11.19
CA GLY A 465 -18.89 8.22 -11.92
C GLY A 465 -19.13 8.09 -13.43
N GLU A 466 -20.35 7.76 -13.85
CA GLU A 466 -20.74 7.70 -15.28
C GLU A 466 -20.94 9.07 -15.92
N THR A 467 -21.29 10.09 -15.14
CA THR A 467 -21.55 11.45 -15.64
C THR A 467 -20.30 12.32 -15.72
N LEU A 468 -19.24 11.96 -15.00
CA LEU A 468 -17.96 12.66 -15.06
C LEU A 468 -17.17 12.31 -16.35
N PRO A 469 -16.37 13.23 -16.89
CA PRO A 469 -15.51 12.95 -18.04
C PRO A 469 -14.56 11.79 -17.74
N ALA A 470 -14.37 10.87 -18.68
CA ALA A 470 -13.51 9.69 -18.52
C ALA A 470 -12.02 10.03 -18.26
N VAL A 471 -11.61 11.27 -18.56
CA VAL A 471 -10.24 11.78 -18.36
C VAL A 471 -10.13 12.60 -17.05
N ALA A 472 -11.22 12.75 -16.30
CA ALA A 472 -11.17 13.46 -15.03
C ALA A 472 -10.42 12.60 -13.99
N HIS A 473 -9.43 13.19 -13.33
CA HIS A 473 -8.73 12.54 -12.22
C HIS A 473 -9.48 12.78 -10.92
N LEU A 474 -9.80 11.70 -10.20
CA LEU A 474 -10.25 11.78 -8.82
C LEU A 474 -9.01 11.78 -7.92
N ALA A 475 -8.66 12.93 -7.37
CA ALA A 475 -7.44 13.11 -6.57
C ALA A 475 -7.40 12.21 -5.32
N GLU A 476 -8.56 11.77 -4.85
CA GLU A 476 -8.76 10.93 -3.66
C GLU A 476 -9.00 9.45 -3.97
N ALA A 477 -8.94 9.05 -5.25
CA ALA A 477 -9.18 7.69 -5.70
C ALA A 477 -7.90 6.96 -6.15
N ASP A 478 -6.72 7.44 -5.74
CA ASP A 478 -5.40 6.81 -5.98
C ASP A 478 -5.14 6.39 -7.45
N GLY A 479 -5.67 7.16 -8.41
CA GLY A 479 -5.52 6.92 -9.85
C GLY A 479 -6.68 6.15 -10.51
N ILE A 480 -7.74 5.82 -9.77
CA ILE A 480 -9.00 5.28 -10.31
C ILE A 480 -9.78 6.43 -10.96
N GLY A 481 -10.17 6.26 -12.22
CA GLY A 481 -11.02 7.23 -12.91
C GLY A 481 -12.49 7.11 -12.50
N PRO A 482 -13.33 8.10 -12.83
CA PRO A 482 -14.75 8.10 -12.46
C PRO A 482 -15.53 6.90 -13.00
N ARG A 483 -15.21 6.41 -14.21
CA ARG A 483 -15.90 5.25 -14.79
C ARG A 483 -15.53 3.94 -14.11
N GLU A 484 -14.26 3.78 -13.76
CA GLU A 484 -13.73 2.61 -13.06
C GLU A 484 -14.28 2.54 -11.63
N LEU A 485 -14.44 3.70 -10.98
CA LEU A 485 -15.12 3.80 -9.69
C LEU A 485 -16.60 3.42 -9.80
N ALA A 486 -17.30 3.85 -10.86
CA ALA A 486 -18.68 3.45 -11.11
C ALA A 486 -18.81 1.92 -11.30
N GLN A 487 -17.89 1.29 -12.02
CA GLN A 487 -17.87 -0.18 -12.18
C GLN A 487 -17.61 -0.89 -10.85
N SER A 488 -16.68 -0.38 -10.04
CA SER A 488 -16.39 -0.92 -8.71
C SER A 488 -17.60 -0.79 -7.76
N ALA A 489 -18.33 0.32 -7.85
CA ALA A 489 -19.56 0.54 -7.10
C ALA A 489 -20.70 -0.39 -7.57
N ALA A 490 -20.81 -0.62 -8.88
CA ALA A 490 -21.78 -1.55 -9.46
C ALA A 490 -21.52 -3.00 -9.02
N LEU A 491 -20.26 -3.44 -9.01
CA LEU A 491 -19.89 -4.76 -8.51
C LEU A 491 -20.19 -4.92 -7.01
N ALA A 492 -19.83 -3.93 -6.20
CA ALA A 492 -20.13 -3.95 -4.77
C ALA A 492 -21.65 -3.98 -4.49
N ARG A 493 -22.45 -3.37 -5.37
CA ARG A 493 -23.92 -3.41 -5.32
C ARG A 493 -24.45 -4.80 -5.71
N SER A 494 -24.02 -5.36 -6.83
CA SER A 494 -24.53 -6.66 -7.33
C SER A 494 -24.23 -7.82 -6.38
N THR A 495 -23.05 -7.80 -5.75
CA THR A 495 -22.63 -8.82 -4.77
C THR A 495 -23.58 -8.91 -3.55
N LEU A 496 -24.37 -7.87 -3.28
CA LEU A 496 -25.36 -7.84 -2.21
C LEU A 496 -26.74 -8.31 -2.64
N GLU A 497 -27.08 -8.17 -3.92
CA GLU A 497 -28.32 -8.70 -4.50
C GLU A 497 -28.25 -10.24 -4.52
N ASP A 498 -27.08 -10.80 -4.84
CA ASP A 498 -26.81 -12.26 -4.80
C ASP A 498 -26.81 -12.88 -3.39
N LEU A 499 -26.76 -12.06 -2.32
CA LEU A 499 -26.82 -12.51 -0.92
C LEU A 499 -28.22 -12.37 -0.30
N ALA A 500 -29.15 -11.73 -1.01
CA ALA A 500 -30.53 -11.50 -0.57
C ALA A 500 -31.54 -12.44 -1.27
N GLU A 501 -31.16 -13.06 -2.38
CA GLU A 501 -31.81 -14.23 -3.00
C GLU A 501 -31.29 -15.54 -2.40
#